data_AF-A0A8B3FIN3-F1
#
_entry.id   AF-A0A8B3FIN3-F1
#
_cell.length_a   1.000
_cell.length_b   1.000
_cell.length_c   1.000
_cell.angle_alpha   90.00
_cell.angle_beta   90.00
_cell.angle_gamma   90.00
#
_symmetry.space_group_name_H-M   'P 1'
#
loop_
_entity.id
_entity.type
_entity.pdbx_description
1 polymer ?
#
loop_
_entity_poly.entity_id
_entity_poly.type
_entity_poly.pdbx_seq_one_letter_code
_entity_poly.pdbx_strand_id
1 'polypeptide(L)'
;MSWDDAPDWQKDSARLGVEFHLNGEHGPEASHNSWLAQKQAEGWVYGPVKDAEKKEHPCFVPYDQLPKEQQVKDYLFRAVVHAFK
;
A
#
# COMPACT_ATOMS: atom_id res chain seq x y z
N MET A 1 -6.99 13.56 -13.99
CA MET A 1 -6.04 12.62 -14.58
C MET A 1 -6.77 11.30 -14.72
N SER A 2 -6.73 10.67 -15.91
CA SER A 2 -7.42 9.39 -16.12
C SER A 2 -6.58 8.22 -15.60
N TRP A 3 -7.17 7.03 -15.53
CA TRP A 3 -6.42 5.80 -15.27
C TRP A 3 -5.34 5.58 -16.33
N ASP A 4 -5.63 5.87 -17.60
CA ASP A 4 -4.73 5.61 -18.72
C ASP A 4 -3.46 6.48 -18.66
N ASP A 5 -3.54 7.66 -18.04
CA ASP A 5 -2.41 8.57 -17.84
C ASP A 5 -1.49 8.19 -16.67
N ALA A 6 -1.91 7.25 -15.81
CA ALA A 6 -1.12 6.88 -14.64
C ALA A 6 0.17 6.14 -15.04
N PRO A 7 1.32 6.41 -14.39
CA PRO A 7 2.54 5.66 -14.62
C PRO A 7 2.36 4.16 -14.38
N ASP A 8 3.07 3.33 -15.14
CA ASP A 8 2.92 1.87 -15.08
C ASP A 8 3.16 1.31 -13.68
N TRP A 9 4.18 1.82 -12.97
CA TRP A 9 4.45 1.40 -11.59
C TRP A 9 3.25 1.60 -10.64
N GLN A 10 2.45 2.63 -10.87
CA GLN A 10 1.28 2.94 -10.05
C GLN A 10 0.11 2.02 -10.41
N LYS A 11 -0.07 1.73 -11.70
CA LYS A 11 -1.07 0.79 -12.19
C LYS A 11 -0.75 -0.64 -11.70
N ASP A 12 0.50 -1.04 -11.78
CA ASP A 12 0.96 -2.37 -11.38
C ASP A 12 0.83 -2.58 -9.87
N SER A 13 1.19 -1.57 -9.07
CA SER A 13 0.96 -1.60 -7.62
C SER A 13 -0.52 -1.79 -7.27
N ALA A 14 -1.43 -1.08 -7.97
CA ALA A 14 -2.86 -1.25 -7.76
C ALA A 14 -3.35 -2.65 -8.15
N ARG A 15 -2.90 -3.19 -9.29
CA ARG A 15 -3.25 -4.55 -9.74
C ARG A 15 -2.76 -5.62 -8.76
N LEU A 16 -1.53 -5.52 -8.29
CA LEU A 16 -0.96 -6.42 -7.28
C LEU A 16 -1.78 -6.40 -5.99
N GLY A 17 -2.21 -5.22 -5.54
CA GLY A 17 -3.09 -5.10 -4.37
C GLY A 17 -4.45 -5.80 -4.56
N VAL A 18 -5.05 -5.68 -5.75
CA VAL A 18 -6.31 -6.38 -6.07
C VAL A 18 -6.09 -7.89 -6.08
N GLU A 19 -5.08 -8.37 -6.80
CA GLU A 19 -4.74 -9.79 -6.89
C GLU A 19 -4.45 -10.40 -5.52
N PHE A 20 -3.70 -9.68 -4.67
CA PHE A 20 -3.40 -10.07 -3.30
C PHE A 20 -4.69 -10.30 -2.48
N HIS A 21 -5.64 -9.37 -2.54
CA HIS A 21 -6.90 -9.52 -1.82
C HIS A 21 -7.87 -10.52 -2.45
N LEU A 22 -7.77 -10.82 -3.75
CA LEU A 22 -8.58 -11.86 -4.40
C LEU A 22 -8.10 -13.28 -4.04
N ASN A 23 -6.79 -13.50 -3.95
CA ASN A 23 -6.18 -14.82 -3.79
C ASN A 23 -6.06 -15.32 -2.34
N GLY A 24 -6.71 -14.66 -1.38
CA GLY A 24 -6.72 -15.09 0.02
C GLY A 24 -7.66 -14.28 0.92
N GLU A 25 -7.80 -14.76 2.17
CA GLU A 25 -8.43 -14.00 3.25
C GLU A 25 -7.35 -13.32 4.08
N HIS A 26 -7.05 -12.08 3.70
CA HIS A 26 -6.05 -11.25 4.37
C HIS A 26 -6.73 -10.14 5.17
N GLY A 27 -6.16 -9.81 6.33
CA GLY A 27 -6.55 -8.65 7.12
C GLY A 27 -6.25 -7.32 6.41
N PRO A 28 -6.84 -6.20 6.86
CA PRO A 28 -6.59 -4.88 6.30
C PRO A 28 -5.11 -4.44 6.38
N GLU A 29 -4.37 -4.95 7.37
CA GLU A 29 -2.93 -4.69 7.57
C GLU A 29 -2.02 -5.39 6.57
N ALA A 30 -2.50 -6.44 5.90
CA ALA A 30 -1.64 -7.32 5.12
C ALA A 30 -1.03 -6.61 3.90
N SER A 31 -1.79 -5.74 3.24
CA SER A 31 -1.29 -4.93 2.12
C SER A 31 -0.21 -3.94 2.57
N HIS A 32 -0.40 -3.30 3.73
CA HIS A 32 0.61 -2.43 4.31
C HIS A 32 1.88 -3.19 4.70
N ASN A 33 1.74 -4.35 5.34
CA ASN A 33 2.88 -5.16 5.75
C ASN A 33 3.68 -5.67 4.55
N SER A 34 2.99 -6.08 3.47
CA SER A 34 3.63 -6.48 2.21
C SER A 34 4.40 -5.31 1.58
N TRP A 35 3.79 -4.12 1.51
CA TRP A 35 4.45 -2.91 1.05
C TRP A 35 5.68 -2.54 1.89
N LEU A 36 5.56 -2.61 3.22
CA LEU A 36 6.65 -2.30 4.14
C LEU A 36 7.83 -3.26 3.93
N ALA A 37 7.56 -4.57 3.81
CA ALA A 37 8.58 -5.59 3.59
C ALA A 37 9.31 -5.40 2.25
N GLN A 38 8.57 -5.13 1.17
CA GLN A 38 9.16 -4.82 -0.14
C GLN A 38 10.06 -3.59 -0.06
N LYS A 39 9.55 -2.49 0.52
CA LYS A 39 10.29 -1.23 0.62
C LYS A 39 11.50 -1.36 1.54
N GLN A 40 11.39 -2.14 2.61
CA GLN A 40 12.53 -2.46 3.48
C GLN A 40 13.64 -3.19 2.70
N ALA A 41 13.29 -4.17 1.86
CA ALA A 41 14.25 -4.87 1.01
C ALA A 41 14.90 -3.95 -0.04
N GLU A 42 14.17 -2.94 -0.51
CA GLU A 42 14.70 -1.88 -1.38
C GLU A 42 15.54 -0.82 -0.63
N GLY A 43 15.67 -0.92 0.70
CA GLY A 43 16.46 -0.03 1.54
C GLY A 43 15.73 1.24 1.99
N TRP A 44 14.40 1.23 2.02
CA TRP A 44 13.61 2.35 2.55
C TRP A 44 13.59 2.36 4.06
N VAL A 45 13.44 3.56 4.61
CA VAL A 45 13.36 3.82 6.05
C VAL A 45 12.26 4.83 6.38
N TYR A 46 12.00 5.00 7.67
CA TYR A 46 11.13 6.06 8.16
C TYR A 46 11.75 7.44 7.93
N GLY A 47 10.93 8.38 7.45
CA GLY A 47 11.22 9.81 7.48
C GLY A 47 9.93 10.62 7.53
N PRO A 48 9.96 11.86 8.04
CA PRO A 48 8.76 12.65 8.30
C PRO A 48 7.99 13.05 7.04
N VAL A 49 8.64 13.02 5.88
CA VAL A 49 8.08 13.33 4.56
C VAL A 49 8.56 12.26 3.57
N LYS A 50 7.75 11.97 2.55
CA LYS A 50 8.15 11.07 1.48
C LYS A 50 9.29 11.70 0.67
N ASP A 51 10.45 11.06 0.65
CA ASP A 51 11.61 11.43 -0.15
C ASP A 51 12.09 10.18 -0.91
N ALA A 52 11.91 10.17 -2.22
CA ALA A 52 12.26 9.01 -3.05
C ALA A 52 13.77 8.87 -3.28
N GLU A 53 14.53 9.97 -3.21
CA GLU A 53 15.99 9.95 -3.36
C GLU A 53 16.66 9.38 -2.12
N LYS A 54 16.18 9.78 -0.93
CA LYS A 54 16.64 9.25 0.36
C LYS A 54 15.98 7.93 0.77
N LYS A 55 14.96 7.51 0.02
CA LYS A 55 14.12 6.34 0.32
C LYS A 55 13.46 6.44 1.70
N GLU A 56 12.86 7.58 1.99
CA GLU A 56 12.15 7.85 3.23
C GLU A 56 10.63 7.89 3.02
N HIS A 57 9.87 7.36 3.97
CA HIS A 57 8.41 7.45 3.93
C HIS A 57 7.79 7.61 5.35
N PRO A 58 6.80 8.50 5.55
CA PRO A 58 6.18 8.72 6.87
C PRO A 58 5.35 7.53 7.35
N CYS A 59 4.83 6.74 6.42
CA CYS A 59 4.09 5.52 6.73
C CYS A 59 5.00 4.30 7.00
N PHE A 60 6.33 4.46 7.09
CA PHE A 60 7.23 3.36 7.41
C PHE A 60 7.22 3.04 8.92
N VAL A 61 6.03 2.69 9.41
CA VAL A 61 5.70 2.38 10.80
C VAL A 61 4.77 1.16 10.84
N PRO A 62 4.64 0.49 12.00
CA PRO A 62 3.61 -0.53 12.21
C PRO A 62 2.20 -0.06 11.83
N TYR A 63 1.36 -0.97 11.33
CA TYR A 63 0.02 -0.64 10.81
C TYR A 63 -0.87 0.10 11.83
N ASP A 64 -0.79 -0.27 13.10
CA ASP A 64 -1.51 0.36 14.22
C ASP A 64 -1.07 1.80 14.51
N GLN A 65 0.14 2.18 14.08
CA GLN A 65 0.71 3.52 14.20
C GLN A 65 0.49 4.39 12.96
N LEU A 66 -0.12 3.84 11.90
CA LEU A 66 -0.43 4.62 10.72
C LEU A 66 -1.43 5.75 11.04
N PRO A 67 -1.34 6.89 10.33
CA PRO A 67 -2.41 7.87 10.33
C PRO A 67 -3.75 7.21 10.01
N LYS A 68 -4.82 7.64 10.69
CA LYS A 68 -6.14 6.99 10.57
C LYS A 68 -6.63 6.94 9.13
N GLU A 69 -6.35 7.98 8.35
CA GLU A 69 -6.66 8.08 6.92
C GLU A 69 -6.01 6.95 6.10
N GLN A 70 -4.77 6.57 6.42
CA GLN A 70 -4.08 5.47 5.73
C GLN A 70 -4.68 4.11 6.09
N GLN A 71 -4.99 3.89 7.38
CA GLN A 71 -5.70 2.67 7.80
C GLN A 71 -7.06 2.55 7.12
N VAL A 72 -7.81 3.66 7.01
CA VAL A 72 -9.11 3.70 6.34
C VAL A 72 -8.97 3.43 4.84
N LYS A 73 -7.94 3.98 4.19
CA LYS A 73 -7.65 3.70 2.78
C LYS A 73 -7.44 2.20 2.54
N ASP A 74 -6.63 1.52 3.35
CA ASP A 74 -6.37 0.08 3.22
C ASP A 74 -7.65 -0.75 3.47
N TYR A 75 -8.43 -0.37 4.49
CA TYR A 75 -9.72 -0.99 4.77
C TYR A 75 -10.72 -0.86 3.60
N LEU A 76 -10.87 0.35 3.04
CA LEU A 76 -11.79 0.61 1.92
C LEU A 76 -11.35 -0.11 0.66
N PHE A 77 -10.05 -0.11 0.35
CA PHE A 77 -9.52 -0.82 -0.81
C PHE A 77 -9.87 -2.31 -0.74
N ARG A 78 -9.60 -2.95 0.41
CA ARG A 78 -9.98 -4.34 0.66
C ARG A 78 -11.48 -4.56 0.53
N ALA A 79 -12.29 -3.72 1.18
CA ALA A 79 -13.75 -3.85 1.18
C ALA A 79 -14.32 -3.80 -0.25
N VAL A 80 -13.80 -2.91 -1.09
CA VAL A 80 -14.18 -2.82 -2.50
C VAL A 80 -13.80 -4.10 -3.24
N VAL A 81 -12.54 -4.57 -3.14
CA VAL A 81 -12.12 -5.81 -3.82
C VAL A 81 -12.99 -7.00 -3.40
N HIS A 82 -13.26 -7.14 -2.10
CA HIS A 82 -14.08 -8.22 -1.56
C HIS A 82 -15.55 -8.14 -1.99
N ALA A 83 -16.07 -6.96 -2.35
CA ALA A 83 -17.43 -6.83 -2.86
C ALA A 83 -17.60 -7.38 -4.29
N PHE A 84 -16.50 -7.65 -5.01
CA PHE A 84 -16.49 -8.25 -6.35
C PHE A 84 -16.01 -9.71 -6.37
N LYS A 85 -15.78 -10.32 -5.19
CA LYS A 85 -15.52 -11.76 -5.06
C LYS A 85 -16.78 -12.59 -5.31
#